data_AF-M2ZZU7-F1
#
_entry.id   AF-M2ZZU7-F1
#
_cell.length_a   1.000
_cell.length_b   1.000
_cell.length_c   1.000
_cell.angle_alpha   90.00
_cell.angle_beta   90.00
_cell.angle_gamma   90.00
#
_symmetry.space_group_name_H-M   'P 1'
#
loop_
_entity.id
_entity.type
_entity.pdbx_description
1 polymer ?
#
loop_
_entity_poly.entity_id
_entity_poly.type
_entity_poly.pdbx_seq_one_letter_code
_entity_poly.pdbx_strand_id
1 'polypeptide(L)'
;MSGPLYIPVLPARQHATGAFGRLWPDVRAAIRPLWNLPPLPGAAPQTLTMAVGKYVDPVSAVSRHGGWIDAPFGEDAQIAALAEALSAYCEWGRLRPVTGPGRTGLQQMAAVETARRCRRGLGVRVRVPGEWDGRHREDVRGLLSRTGPEVPVDLLLDMGAVLDDRPDAGKEALRALDALMPLAVWRSAALLGGAFPRATAEMLEGGSCEGSRAEWRMWHEVRATGRAYAPLLRYGDYGVQPPSALGQDPAPGRKGGPPWSVLRYTTASSYLLFKTLTRGPDRIAVNRGAARRITRLPEFRGAGAGEGEAWLSDCANGPLSTGEGVGGPREWLRAGNLQHMMYVVRSLPGG
;
A
#
# COMPACT_ATOMS: atom_id res chain seq x y z
N MET A 1 -21.12 -6.51 -12.18
CA MET A 1 -20.80 -5.78 -10.93
C MET A 1 -19.39 -5.24 -11.04
N SER A 2 -19.19 -3.93 -10.91
CA SER A 2 -17.86 -3.32 -11.02
C SER A 2 -17.00 -3.68 -9.80
N GLY A 3 -15.85 -4.32 -10.04
CA GLY A 3 -14.82 -4.53 -9.02
C GLY A 3 -14.24 -3.22 -8.47
N PRO A 4 -13.32 -3.24 -7.49
CA PRO A 4 -12.72 -2.02 -6.95
C PRO A 4 -12.07 -1.19 -8.03
N LEU A 5 -11.98 0.12 -7.81
CA LEU A 5 -11.25 1.03 -8.68
C LEU A 5 -9.77 1.11 -8.26
N TYR A 6 -9.51 1.08 -6.95
CA TYR A 6 -8.19 1.29 -6.37
C TYR A 6 -7.76 0.19 -5.38
N ILE A 7 -6.50 -0.21 -5.45
CA ILE A 7 -5.87 -1.25 -4.62
C ILE A 7 -4.61 -0.68 -3.95
N PRO A 8 -4.72 0.02 -2.81
CA PRO A 8 -3.55 0.48 -2.06
C PRO A 8 -2.84 -0.70 -1.40
N VAL A 9 -1.52 -0.73 -1.52
CA VAL A 9 -0.62 -1.65 -0.83
C VAL A 9 -0.26 -1.02 0.51
N LEU A 10 -0.95 -1.46 1.56
CA LEU A 10 -0.87 -0.85 2.90
C LEU A 10 -0.13 -1.77 3.88
N PRO A 11 0.67 -1.21 4.80
CA PRO A 11 1.13 -1.98 5.94
C PRO A 11 -0.05 -2.25 6.89
N ALA A 12 -0.13 -3.46 7.45
CA ALA A 12 -1.08 -3.82 8.49
C ALA A 12 -0.70 -3.14 9.83
N ARG A 13 -0.81 -1.81 9.89
CA ARG A 13 -0.38 -0.98 11.03
C ARG A 13 -1.44 0.05 11.38
N GLN A 14 -1.47 0.46 12.65
CA GLN A 14 -2.48 1.36 13.21
C GLN A 14 -2.67 2.66 12.41
N HIS A 15 -1.60 3.27 11.89
CA HIS A 15 -1.72 4.51 11.12
C HIS A 15 -2.44 4.29 9.78
N ALA A 16 -2.24 3.14 9.13
CA ALA A 16 -2.85 2.82 7.84
C ALA A 16 -4.29 2.31 8.02
N THR A 17 -4.53 1.42 8.99
CA THR A 17 -5.89 0.96 9.33
C THR A 17 -6.76 2.11 9.86
N GLY A 18 -6.19 2.97 10.71
CA GLY A 18 -6.85 4.17 11.22
C GLY A 18 -7.16 5.20 10.13
N ALA A 19 -6.28 5.37 9.13
CA ALA A 19 -6.57 6.20 7.97
C ALA A 19 -7.69 5.60 7.12
N PHE A 20 -7.58 4.31 6.76
CA PHE A 20 -8.56 3.63 5.92
C PHE A 20 -9.97 3.61 6.54
N GLY A 21 -10.06 3.40 7.85
CA GLY A 21 -11.34 3.41 8.59
C GLY A 21 -12.07 4.76 8.58
N ARG A 22 -11.34 5.86 8.37
CA ARG A 22 -11.83 7.25 8.37
C ARG A 22 -12.10 7.82 6.98
N LEU A 23 -11.87 7.05 5.93
CA LEU A 23 -12.32 7.43 4.59
C LEU A 23 -13.84 7.54 4.55
N TRP A 24 -14.34 8.44 3.71
CA TRP A 24 -15.77 8.53 3.47
C TRP A 24 -16.33 7.20 2.93
N PRO A 25 -17.60 6.86 3.25
CA PRO A 25 -18.15 5.55 2.92
C PRO A 25 -18.10 5.20 1.42
N ASP A 26 -18.37 6.18 0.55
CA ASP A 26 -18.31 6.07 -0.90
C ASP A 26 -16.88 5.78 -1.39
N VAL A 27 -15.90 6.56 -0.93
CA VAL A 27 -14.49 6.35 -1.27
C VAL A 27 -14.00 5.00 -0.76
N ARG A 28 -14.32 4.64 0.48
CA ARG A 28 -13.94 3.35 1.05
C ARG A 28 -14.56 2.16 0.29
N ALA A 29 -15.77 2.31 -0.26
CA ALA A 29 -16.42 1.29 -1.06
C ALA A 29 -15.71 1.04 -2.41
N ALA A 30 -15.03 2.04 -2.97
CA ALA A 30 -14.24 1.95 -4.20
C ALA A 30 -12.87 1.27 -4.03
N ILE A 31 -12.44 1.00 -2.78
CA ILE A 31 -11.11 0.50 -2.46
C ILE A 31 -11.13 -0.96 -2.01
N ARG A 32 -10.16 -1.76 -2.46
CA ARG A 32 -9.84 -3.08 -1.87
C ARG A 32 -8.34 -3.12 -1.54
N PRO A 33 -7.96 -2.93 -0.28
CA PRO A 33 -6.55 -2.86 0.10
C PRO A 33 -5.85 -4.22 -0.02
N LEU A 34 -4.57 -4.17 -0.36
CA LEU A 34 -3.59 -5.25 -0.15
C LEU A 34 -2.83 -4.95 1.15
N TRP A 35 -3.21 -5.61 2.24
CA TRP A 35 -2.54 -5.47 3.53
C TRP A 35 -1.29 -6.34 3.59
N ASN A 36 -0.19 -5.78 4.06
CA ASN A 36 1.07 -6.50 4.26
C ASN A 36 1.34 -6.59 5.75
N LEU A 37 1.43 -7.83 6.25
CA LEU A 37 1.94 -8.06 7.59
C LEU A 37 3.40 -7.61 7.67
N PRO A 38 3.79 -6.93 8.76
CA PRO A 38 5.19 -6.60 8.99
C PRO A 38 6.00 -7.87 9.26
N PRO A 39 7.35 -7.80 9.20
CA PRO A 39 8.20 -8.84 9.75
C PRO A 39 7.86 -9.11 11.22
N LEU A 40 7.92 -10.38 11.63
CA LEU A 40 7.73 -10.84 13.01
C LEU A 40 9.00 -11.58 13.49
N PRO A 41 10.16 -10.92 13.52
CA PRO A 41 11.42 -11.58 13.86
C PRO A 41 11.39 -12.08 15.30
N GLY A 42 11.85 -13.32 15.51
CA GLY A 42 11.93 -13.93 16.84
C GLY A 42 10.59 -14.26 17.51
N ALA A 43 9.46 -14.13 16.82
CA ALA A 43 8.18 -14.58 17.34
C ALA A 43 8.14 -16.12 17.35
N ALA A 44 8.07 -16.71 18.55
CA ALA A 44 7.92 -18.15 18.72
C ALA A 44 6.54 -18.60 18.16
N PRO A 45 6.44 -19.77 17.49
CA PRO A 45 5.19 -20.23 16.88
C PRO A 45 3.98 -20.20 17.82
N GLN A 46 4.17 -20.49 19.11
CA GLN A 46 3.10 -20.51 20.11
C GLN A 46 2.53 -19.12 20.41
N THR A 47 3.32 -18.07 20.21
CA THR A 47 2.92 -16.66 20.42
C THR A 47 2.44 -15.98 19.15
N LEU A 48 2.58 -16.66 18.01
CA LEU A 48 2.46 -16.06 16.70
C LEU A 48 1.02 -15.68 16.38
N THR A 49 0.04 -16.49 16.79
CA THR A 49 -1.39 -16.17 16.69
C THR A 49 -1.72 -14.82 17.35
N MET A 50 -1.25 -14.61 18.59
CA MET A 50 -1.46 -13.35 19.31
C MET A 50 -0.71 -12.18 18.63
N ALA A 51 0.51 -12.42 18.14
CA ALA A 51 1.29 -11.40 17.43
C ALA A 51 0.61 -10.98 16.11
N VAL A 52 0.10 -11.94 15.34
CA VAL A 52 -0.67 -11.71 14.11
C VAL A 52 -1.97 -10.98 14.42
N GLY A 53 -2.71 -11.39 15.45
CA GLY A 53 -3.98 -10.75 15.82
C GLY A 53 -3.86 -9.25 16.07
N LYS A 54 -2.77 -8.80 16.72
CA LYS A 54 -2.48 -7.37 16.90
C LYS A 54 -2.48 -6.55 15.60
N TYR A 55 -2.14 -7.17 14.47
CA TYR A 55 -2.11 -6.55 13.16
C TYR A 55 -3.36 -6.83 12.34
N VAL A 56 -3.90 -8.05 12.41
CA VAL A 56 -5.01 -8.48 11.55
C VAL A 56 -6.38 -8.08 12.11
N ASP A 57 -6.57 -8.01 13.44
CA ASP A 57 -7.86 -7.59 14.02
C ASP A 57 -8.28 -6.19 13.54
N PRO A 58 -7.41 -5.16 13.61
CA PRO A 58 -7.76 -3.83 13.12
C PRO A 58 -7.99 -3.81 11.60
N VAL A 59 -7.22 -4.61 10.84
CA VAL A 59 -7.35 -4.74 9.39
C VAL A 59 -8.71 -5.35 9.02
N SER A 60 -9.11 -6.43 9.69
CA SER A 60 -10.38 -7.11 9.49
C SER A 60 -11.57 -6.19 9.77
N ALA A 61 -11.49 -5.41 10.87
CA ALA A 61 -12.53 -4.47 11.27
C ALA A 61 -12.84 -3.40 10.20
N VAL A 62 -11.81 -2.93 9.48
CA VAL A 62 -11.94 -1.87 8.46
C VAL A 62 -12.14 -2.39 7.04
N SER A 63 -11.72 -3.63 6.73
CA SER A 63 -11.74 -4.20 5.37
C SER A 63 -13.11 -4.76 4.96
N ARG A 64 -14.17 -4.03 5.29
CA ARG A 64 -15.55 -4.51 5.17
C ARG A 64 -16.01 -4.83 3.75
N HIS A 65 -15.32 -4.30 2.74
CA HIS A 65 -15.69 -4.52 1.35
C HIS A 65 -14.87 -5.64 0.69
N GLY A 66 -13.84 -6.15 1.36
CA GLY A 66 -12.91 -7.11 0.78
C GLY A 66 -11.48 -6.59 0.79
N GLY A 67 -10.53 -7.47 0.46
CA GLY A 67 -9.14 -7.11 0.25
C GLY A 67 -8.26 -8.34 0.18
N TRP A 68 -6.97 -8.12 0.34
CA TRP A 68 -5.95 -9.15 0.39
C TRP A 68 -5.11 -8.99 1.66
N ILE A 69 -4.56 -10.09 2.15
CA ILE A 69 -3.59 -10.13 3.24
C ILE A 69 -2.38 -10.94 2.78
N ASP A 70 -1.23 -10.26 2.75
CA ASP A 70 0.07 -10.84 2.40
C ASP A 70 0.92 -10.92 3.66
N ALA A 71 1.62 -12.04 3.83
CA ALA A 71 2.60 -12.26 4.88
C ALA A 71 4.01 -12.40 4.25
N PRO A 72 4.54 -11.34 3.63
CA PRO A 72 5.73 -11.43 2.79
C PRO A 72 7.00 -11.87 3.51
N PHE A 73 7.03 -11.74 4.83
CA PHE A 73 8.23 -11.86 5.66
C PHE A 73 8.14 -13.03 6.65
N GLY A 74 7.20 -13.95 6.44
CA GLY A 74 7.11 -15.16 7.25
C GLY A 74 8.33 -16.05 7.00
N GLU A 75 9.01 -16.43 8.08
CA GLU A 75 10.08 -17.42 8.03
C GLU A 75 9.49 -18.84 7.91
N ASP A 76 10.25 -19.80 7.35
CA ASP A 76 9.74 -21.15 7.10
C ASP A 76 9.19 -21.82 8.38
N ALA A 77 9.87 -21.64 9.52
CA ALA A 77 9.43 -22.14 10.82
C ALA A 77 8.10 -21.56 11.31
N GLN A 78 7.68 -20.42 10.75
CA GLN A 78 6.47 -19.70 11.13
C GLN A 78 5.29 -19.96 10.17
N ILE A 79 5.53 -20.53 8.98
CA ILE A 79 4.52 -20.62 7.91
C ILE A 79 3.23 -21.31 8.36
N ALA A 80 3.34 -22.46 9.02
CA ALA A 80 2.15 -23.21 9.46
C ALA A 80 1.31 -22.41 10.47
N ALA A 81 1.99 -21.77 11.44
CA ALA A 81 1.33 -20.93 12.44
C ALA A 81 0.73 -19.65 11.83
N LEU A 82 1.44 -19.03 10.88
CA LEU A 82 0.94 -17.87 10.12
C LEU A 82 -0.30 -18.24 9.31
N ALA A 83 -0.29 -19.40 8.65
CA ALA A 83 -1.41 -19.86 7.86
C ALA A 83 -2.64 -20.13 8.72
N GLU A 84 -2.48 -20.80 9.87
CA GLU A 84 -3.59 -21.03 10.79
C GLU A 84 -4.11 -19.72 11.39
N ALA A 85 -3.22 -18.81 11.79
CA ALA A 85 -3.63 -17.50 12.29
C ALA A 85 -4.39 -16.70 11.22
N LEU A 86 -3.94 -16.73 9.96
CA LEU A 86 -4.59 -16.02 8.85
C LEU A 86 -5.89 -16.69 8.39
N SER A 87 -6.02 -18.01 8.54
CA SER A 87 -7.20 -18.75 8.10
C SER A 87 -8.45 -18.26 8.83
N ALA A 88 -8.39 -18.06 10.15
CA ALA A 88 -9.49 -17.54 10.95
C ALA A 88 -10.04 -16.20 10.39
N TYR A 89 -9.16 -15.31 9.94
CA TYR A 89 -9.57 -14.02 9.37
C TYR A 89 -10.09 -14.12 7.94
N CYS A 90 -9.58 -15.08 7.17
CA CYS A 90 -10.09 -15.37 5.84
C CYS A 90 -11.49 -16.03 5.91
N GLU A 91 -11.73 -16.86 6.94
CA GLU A 91 -13.00 -17.53 7.23
C GLU A 91 -14.06 -16.56 7.73
N TRP A 92 -13.71 -15.65 8.66
CA TRP A 92 -14.62 -14.63 9.20
C TRP A 92 -14.95 -13.54 8.18
N GLY A 93 -14.25 -13.55 7.04
CA GLY A 93 -14.73 -12.99 5.80
C GLY A 93 -14.15 -11.63 5.51
N ARG A 94 -13.46 -11.56 4.36
CA ARG A 94 -13.31 -10.46 3.38
C ARG A 94 -11.89 -10.37 2.83
N LEU A 95 -10.91 -10.89 3.56
CA LEU A 95 -9.52 -10.95 3.10
C LEU A 95 -9.25 -12.26 2.38
N ARG A 96 -8.35 -12.17 1.41
CA ARG A 96 -7.86 -13.32 0.64
C ARG A 96 -6.37 -13.49 0.93
N PRO A 97 -5.91 -14.72 1.15
CA PRO A 97 -4.49 -14.97 1.30
C PRO A 97 -3.76 -14.59 0.00
N VAL A 98 -2.52 -14.14 0.14
CA VAL A 98 -1.63 -13.82 -0.97
C VAL A 98 -0.43 -14.73 -0.95
N THR A 99 -0.02 -15.18 -2.13
CA THR A 99 1.26 -15.85 -2.36
C THR A 99 1.83 -15.40 -3.70
N GLY A 100 2.95 -15.97 -4.13
CA GLY A 100 3.60 -15.62 -5.39
C GLY A 100 4.72 -16.58 -5.77
N PRO A 101 5.27 -16.45 -7.00
CA PRO A 101 6.33 -17.31 -7.49
C PRO A 101 7.61 -17.23 -6.63
N GLY A 102 7.94 -16.06 -6.08
CA GLY A 102 9.10 -15.87 -5.20
C GLY A 102 8.90 -16.33 -3.74
N ARG A 103 7.87 -17.14 -3.44
CA ARG A 103 7.61 -17.68 -2.10
C ARG A 103 8.07 -19.13 -2.00
N THR A 104 8.37 -19.59 -0.78
CA THR A 104 8.70 -21.00 -0.56
C THR A 104 7.48 -21.90 -0.85
N GLY A 105 7.73 -23.16 -1.22
CA GLY A 105 6.66 -24.11 -1.53
C GLY A 105 5.67 -24.28 -0.35
N LEU A 106 6.19 -24.28 0.88
CA LEU A 106 5.37 -24.33 2.10
C LEU A 106 4.42 -23.13 2.18
N GLN A 107 4.91 -21.92 1.91
CA GLN A 107 4.09 -20.71 1.97
C GLN A 107 3.01 -20.71 0.87
N GLN A 108 3.36 -21.18 -0.33
CA GLN A 108 2.40 -21.32 -1.44
C GLN A 108 1.31 -22.32 -1.09
N MET A 109 1.67 -23.52 -0.60
CA MET A 109 0.71 -24.55 -0.20
C MET A 109 -0.24 -24.04 0.89
N ALA A 110 0.30 -23.36 1.91
CA ALA A 110 -0.50 -22.88 3.02
C ALA A 110 -1.51 -21.79 2.59
N ALA A 111 -1.11 -20.89 1.68
CA ALA A 111 -2.01 -19.89 1.11
C ALA A 111 -3.11 -20.52 0.22
N VAL A 112 -2.76 -21.53 -0.59
CA VAL A 112 -3.71 -22.27 -1.42
C VAL A 112 -4.73 -23.02 -0.56
N GLU A 113 -4.28 -23.73 0.47
CA GLU A 113 -5.17 -24.46 1.38
C GLU A 113 -6.12 -23.51 2.13
N THR A 114 -5.59 -22.37 2.60
CA THR A 114 -6.41 -21.32 3.19
C THR A 114 -7.46 -20.81 2.20
N ALA A 115 -7.09 -20.58 0.94
CA ALA A 115 -8.00 -20.13 -0.10
C ALA A 115 -9.12 -21.16 -0.41
N ARG A 116 -8.78 -22.46 -0.43
CA ARG A 116 -9.74 -23.57 -0.59
C ARG A 116 -10.72 -23.64 0.58
N ARG A 117 -10.19 -23.69 1.81
CA ARG A 117 -10.97 -23.72 3.05
C ARG A 117 -11.95 -22.55 3.15
N CYS A 118 -11.51 -21.35 2.81
CA CYS A 118 -12.33 -20.14 2.93
C CYS A 118 -13.26 -19.91 1.73
N ARG A 119 -13.04 -20.56 0.58
CA ARG A 119 -13.78 -20.36 -0.69
C ARG A 119 -13.84 -18.89 -1.13
N ARG A 120 -12.80 -18.09 -0.84
CA ARG A 120 -12.73 -16.64 -1.16
C ARG A 120 -11.74 -16.32 -2.29
N GLY A 121 -10.94 -17.29 -2.72
CA GLY A 121 -9.92 -17.12 -3.76
C GLY A 121 -8.54 -16.71 -3.23
N LEU A 122 -7.57 -16.62 -4.14
CA LEU A 122 -6.14 -16.45 -3.86
C LEU A 122 -5.60 -15.23 -4.62
N GLY A 123 -4.85 -14.36 -3.95
CA GLY A 123 -4.04 -13.35 -4.63
C GLY A 123 -2.69 -13.92 -5.06
N VAL A 124 -2.37 -13.82 -6.34
CA VAL A 124 -1.07 -14.19 -6.91
C VAL A 124 -0.28 -12.92 -7.18
N ARG A 125 0.65 -12.59 -6.29
CA ARG A 125 1.51 -11.41 -6.39
C ARG A 125 2.81 -11.75 -7.10
N VAL A 126 2.99 -11.17 -8.29
CA VAL A 126 4.19 -11.36 -9.13
C VAL A 126 5.01 -10.07 -9.09
N ARG A 127 6.23 -10.13 -8.54
CA ARG A 127 7.08 -8.94 -8.39
C ARG A 127 8.00 -8.78 -9.59
N VAL A 128 8.02 -7.59 -10.18
CA VAL A 128 8.86 -7.22 -11.34
C VAL A 128 9.57 -5.89 -11.05
N PRO A 129 10.54 -5.89 -10.11
CA PRO A 129 11.25 -4.67 -9.69
C PRO A 129 12.25 -4.14 -10.73
N GLY A 130 12.45 -4.86 -11.83
CA GLY A 130 13.37 -4.51 -12.91
C GLY A 130 12.82 -4.98 -14.25
N GLU A 131 13.69 -5.48 -15.12
CA GLU A 131 13.32 -6.05 -16.41
C GLU A 131 12.53 -7.36 -16.26
N TRP A 132 11.58 -7.58 -17.16
CA TRP A 132 10.84 -8.83 -17.25
C TRP A 132 11.68 -9.90 -17.96
N ASP A 133 12.10 -10.92 -17.20
CA ASP A 133 12.96 -12.01 -17.68
C ASP A 133 12.21 -13.26 -18.18
N GLY A 134 10.88 -13.26 -18.13
CA GLY A 134 10.03 -14.38 -18.54
C GLY A 134 10.04 -15.60 -17.61
N ARG A 135 11.02 -15.77 -16.71
CA ARG A 135 11.12 -16.94 -15.80
C ARG A 135 9.90 -17.07 -14.90
N HIS A 136 9.42 -15.93 -14.40
CA HIS A 136 8.23 -15.83 -13.59
C HIS A 136 6.97 -16.42 -14.25
N ARG A 137 6.91 -16.51 -15.59
CA ARG A 137 5.77 -17.11 -16.29
C ARG A 137 5.58 -18.57 -15.91
N GLU A 138 6.65 -19.36 -15.94
CA GLU A 138 6.57 -20.80 -15.66
C GLU A 138 6.38 -21.08 -14.18
N ASP A 139 6.97 -20.26 -13.30
CA ASP A 139 6.72 -20.34 -11.85
C ASP A 139 5.25 -20.06 -11.52
N VAL A 140 4.65 -19.06 -12.17
CA VAL A 140 3.22 -18.75 -12.02
C VAL A 140 2.37 -19.88 -12.58
N ARG A 141 2.71 -20.45 -13.74
CA ARG A 141 2.01 -21.62 -14.29
C ARG A 141 2.04 -22.79 -13.30
N GLY A 142 3.20 -23.10 -12.74
CA GLY A 142 3.35 -24.15 -11.72
C GLY A 142 2.50 -23.89 -10.47
N LEU A 143 2.46 -22.64 -10.00
CA LEU A 143 1.61 -22.23 -8.87
C LEU A 143 0.12 -22.38 -9.18
N LEU A 144 -0.32 -21.97 -10.37
CA LEU A 144 -1.71 -22.11 -10.82
C LEU A 144 -2.12 -23.59 -10.91
N SER A 145 -1.24 -24.47 -11.42
CA SER A 145 -1.48 -25.91 -11.45
C SER A 145 -1.70 -26.51 -10.06
N ARG A 146 -0.97 -26.05 -9.03
CA ARG A 146 -1.17 -26.49 -7.63
C ARG A 146 -2.46 -25.96 -7.01
N THR A 147 -2.88 -24.77 -7.45
CA THR A 147 -4.07 -24.08 -6.94
C THR A 147 -5.36 -24.78 -7.36
N GLY A 148 -5.38 -25.39 -8.54
CA GLY A 148 -6.56 -26.06 -9.09
C GLY A 148 -7.59 -25.08 -9.66
N PRO A 149 -8.48 -25.54 -10.55
CA PRO A 149 -9.48 -24.69 -11.22
C PRO A 149 -10.57 -24.16 -10.29
N GLU A 150 -10.76 -24.78 -9.13
CA GLU A 150 -11.84 -24.46 -8.18
C GLU A 150 -11.59 -23.19 -7.36
N VAL A 151 -10.33 -22.75 -7.25
CA VAL A 151 -9.95 -21.58 -6.46
C VAL A 151 -9.86 -20.35 -7.39
N PRO A 152 -10.73 -19.33 -7.23
CA PRO A 152 -10.62 -18.11 -8.02
C PRO A 152 -9.31 -17.38 -7.72
N VAL A 153 -8.58 -16.98 -8.76
CA VAL A 153 -7.29 -16.30 -8.62
C VAL A 153 -7.36 -14.84 -9.05
N ASP A 154 -6.67 -13.96 -8.32
CA ASP A 154 -6.43 -12.56 -8.70
C ASP A 154 -4.95 -12.37 -9.05
N LEU A 155 -4.66 -11.62 -10.13
CA LEU A 155 -3.31 -11.21 -10.47
C LEU A 155 -2.98 -9.88 -9.79
N LEU A 156 -1.90 -9.84 -9.02
CA LEU A 156 -1.33 -8.64 -8.43
C LEU A 156 0.07 -8.44 -9.03
N LEU A 157 0.16 -7.78 -10.19
CA LEU A 157 1.45 -7.48 -10.82
C LEU A 157 2.09 -6.29 -10.11
N ASP A 158 3.23 -6.53 -9.46
CA ASP A 158 3.87 -5.59 -8.57
C ASP A 158 5.22 -5.13 -9.10
N MET A 159 5.25 -3.92 -9.66
CA MET A 159 6.44 -3.30 -10.22
C MET A 159 7.38 -2.76 -9.15
N GLY A 160 7.01 -2.84 -7.86
CA GLY A 160 7.82 -2.39 -6.74
C GLY A 160 8.03 -0.87 -6.76
N ALA A 161 9.29 -0.44 -6.62
CA ALA A 161 9.65 0.96 -6.74
C ALA A 161 9.70 1.34 -8.23
N VAL A 162 8.95 2.37 -8.59
CA VAL A 162 8.91 2.96 -9.93
C VAL A 162 9.27 4.42 -9.76
N LEU A 163 10.54 4.76 -9.88
CA LEU A 163 11.06 6.13 -9.77
C LEU A 163 11.47 6.62 -11.16
N ASP A 164 11.96 7.86 -11.26
CA ASP A 164 12.37 8.47 -12.53
C ASP A 164 13.54 7.75 -13.23
N ASP A 165 14.28 6.91 -12.51
CA ASP A 165 15.35 6.06 -13.04
C ASP A 165 14.85 4.78 -13.73
N ARG A 166 13.53 4.53 -13.74
CA ARG A 166 12.88 3.40 -14.44
C ARG A 166 11.90 3.87 -15.52
N PRO A 167 12.37 4.54 -16.59
CA PRO A 167 11.51 5.05 -17.66
C PRO A 167 10.85 3.95 -18.49
N ASP A 168 11.32 2.72 -18.40
CA ASP A 168 10.83 1.53 -19.11
C ASP A 168 9.78 0.73 -18.34
N ALA A 169 9.43 1.12 -17.10
CA ALA A 169 8.53 0.36 -16.24
C ALA A 169 7.17 0.04 -16.88
N GLY A 170 6.62 0.93 -17.72
CA GLY A 170 5.39 0.67 -18.47
C GLY A 170 5.54 -0.47 -19.50
N LYS A 171 6.66 -0.49 -20.22
CA LYS A 171 7.00 -1.55 -21.19
C LYS A 171 7.19 -2.89 -20.49
N GLU A 172 7.91 -2.90 -19.36
CA GLU A 172 8.13 -4.12 -18.57
C GLU A 172 6.82 -4.65 -17.96
N ALA A 173 5.94 -3.76 -17.50
CA ALA A 173 4.61 -4.14 -17.05
C ALA A 173 3.79 -4.79 -18.18
N LEU A 174 3.82 -4.23 -19.40
CA LEU A 174 3.13 -4.82 -20.56
C LEU A 174 3.67 -6.20 -20.92
N ARG A 175 4.99 -6.37 -20.95
CA ARG A 175 5.62 -7.67 -21.21
C ARG A 175 5.19 -8.73 -20.20
N ALA A 176 5.17 -8.36 -18.92
CA ALA A 176 4.70 -9.24 -17.85
C ALA A 176 3.20 -9.57 -18.00
N LEU A 177 2.35 -8.56 -18.25
CA LEU A 177 0.91 -8.77 -18.45
C LEU A 177 0.61 -9.66 -19.66
N ASP A 178 1.32 -9.48 -20.77
CA ASP A 178 1.16 -10.35 -21.96
C ASP A 178 1.52 -11.80 -21.70
N ALA A 179 2.52 -12.03 -20.84
CA ALA A 179 2.92 -13.36 -20.45
C ALA A 179 1.95 -14.01 -19.43
N LEU A 180 1.38 -13.22 -18.52
CA LEU A 180 0.63 -13.71 -17.35
C LEU A 180 -0.88 -13.76 -17.56
N MET A 181 -1.47 -12.79 -18.27
CA MET A 181 -2.91 -12.72 -18.49
C MET A 181 -3.48 -13.97 -19.16
N PRO A 182 -2.81 -14.62 -20.14
CA PRO A 182 -3.30 -15.86 -20.76
C PRO A 182 -3.21 -17.12 -19.88
N LEU A 183 -2.53 -17.08 -18.72
CA LEU A 183 -2.29 -18.29 -17.92
C LEU A 183 -3.53 -18.77 -17.15
N ALA A 184 -4.51 -17.91 -16.91
CA ALA A 184 -5.71 -18.23 -16.17
C ALA A 184 -6.87 -17.29 -16.54
N VAL A 185 -8.09 -17.71 -16.22
CA VAL A 185 -9.23 -16.79 -16.16
C VAL A 185 -9.16 -16.03 -14.84
N TRP A 186 -8.40 -14.93 -14.84
CA TRP A 186 -8.22 -14.09 -13.67
C TRP A 186 -9.55 -13.47 -13.23
N ARG A 187 -9.91 -13.62 -11.95
CA ARG A 187 -11.09 -12.94 -11.38
C ARG A 187 -10.89 -11.43 -11.36
N SER A 188 -9.69 -10.99 -11.01
CA SER A 188 -9.28 -9.59 -11.10
C SER A 188 -7.79 -9.49 -11.38
N ALA A 189 -7.37 -8.34 -11.92
CA ALA A 189 -5.98 -8.05 -12.20
C ALA A 189 -5.64 -6.61 -11.78
N ALA A 190 -4.50 -6.43 -11.15
CA ALA A 190 -4.03 -5.13 -10.66
C ALA A 190 -2.58 -4.87 -11.08
N LEU A 191 -2.30 -3.61 -11.42
CA LEU A 191 -0.94 -3.11 -11.62
C LEU A 191 -0.57 -2.25 -10.40
N LEU A 192 0.44 -2.69 -9.65
CA LEU A 192 0.92 -2.06 -8.43
C LEU A 192 2.29 -1.42 -8.69
N GLY A 193 2.48 -0.19 -8.23
CA GLY A 193 3.79 0.47 -8.26
C GLY A 193 3.87 1.62 -7.25
N GLY A 194 5.06 1.93 -6.74
CA GLY A 194 5.23 3.02 -5.78
C GLY A 194 6.37 3.95 -6.19
N ALA A 195 6.09 5.25 -6.31
CA ALA A 195 7.11 6.26 -6.58
C ALA A 195 7.40 7.18 -5.38
N PHE A 196 6.77 6.95 -4.22
CA PHE A 196 7.00 7.81 -3.07
C PHE A 196 8.47 7.77 -2.64
N PRO A 197 9.19 8.91 -2.61
CA PRO A 197 10.63 8.91 -2.40
C PRO A 197 11.00 8.55 -0.97
N ARG A 198 12.17 7.93 -0.81
CA ARG A 198 12.77 7.75 0.52
C ARG A 198 13.41 9.07 0.95
N ALA A 199 12.71 9.83 1.78
CA ALA A 199 13.22 11.08 2.33
C ALA A 199 14.52 10.89 3.13
N THR A 200 15.55 11.66 2.80
CA THR A 200 16.80 11.79 3.57
C THR A 200 16.89 13.17 4.21
N ALA A 201 17.82 13.36 5.15
CA ALA A 201 18.04 14.67 5.76
C ALA A 201 18.51 15.71 4.74
N GLU A 202 19.42 15.29 3.84
CA GLU A 202 19.98 16.08 2.74
C GLU A 202 18.90 16.59 1.78
N MET A 203 18.00 15.70 1.33
CA MET A 203 16.87 16.08 0.47
C MET A 203 15.97 17.15 1.10
N LEU A 204 15.99 17.28 2.43
CA LEU A 204 15.12 18.18 3.19
C LEU A 204 15.87 19.37 3.80
N GLU A 205 17.13 19.62 3.41
CA GLU A 205 17.89 20.79 3.86
C GLU A 205 17.19 22.09 3.48
N GLY A 206 16.64 22.17 2.26
CA GLY A 206 15.77 23.27 1.81
C GLY A 206 14.36 23.28 2.42
N GLY A 207 14.09 22.41 3.40
CA GLY A 207 12.81 22.31 4.09
C GLY A 207 11.70 21.58 3.32
N SER A 208 11.92 21.24 2.04
CA SER A 208 11.01 20.43 1.24
C SER A 208 11.72 19.73 0.09
N CYS A 209 11.15 18.62 -0.38
CA CYS A 209 11.50 18.01 -1.65
C CYS A 209 10.26 17.53 -2.40
N GLU A 210 10.43 17.31 -3.70
CA GLU A 210 9.40 16.83 -4.60
C GLU A 210 9.89 15.55 -5.28
N GLY A 211 9.02 14.57 -5.44
CA GLY A 211 9.26 13.36 -6.23
C GLY A 211 8.15 13.16 -7.24
N SER A 212 8.46 12.67 -8.45
CA SER A 212 7.44 12.46 -9.48
C SER A 212 6.52 11.28 -9.16
N ARG A 213 5.31 11.29 -9.71
CA ARG A 213 4.41 10.13 -9.74
C ARG A 213 4.71 9.23 -10.94
N ALA A 214 5.92 8.69 -11.02
CA ALA A 214 6.32 7.80 -12.11
C ALA A 214 5.45 6.55 -12.21
N GLU A 215 4.92 6.04 -11.08
CA GLU A 215 3.95 4.94 -11.03
C GLU A 215 2.63 5.29 -11.71
N TRP A 216 2.20 6.56 -11.62
CA TRP A 216 0.97 7.04 -12.24
C TRP A 216 1.14 7.18 -13.76
N ARG A 217 2.31 7.65 -14.21
CA ARG A 217 2.66 7.68 -15.64
C ARG A 217 2.70 6.26 -16.23
N MET A 218 3.35 5.32 -15.53
CA MET A 218 3.36 3.90 -15.91
C MET A 218 1.93 3.35 -16.06
N TRP A 219 1.04 3.63 -15.09
CA TRP A 219 -0.36 3.21 -15.17
C TRP A 219 -1.07 3.73 -16.43
N HIS A 220 -0.90 5.02 -16.74
CA HIS A 220 -1.49 5.62 -17.93
C HIS A 220 -0.91 5.07 -19.24
N GLU A 221 0.39 4.82 -19.30
CA GLU A 221 1.04 4.16 -20.43
C GLU A 221 0.43 2.78 -20.70
N VAL A 222 0.33 1.93 -19.66
CA VAL A 222 -0.26 0.58 -19.79
C VAL A 222 -1.72 0.65 -20.23
N ARG A 223 -2.50 1.59 -19.68
CA ARG A 223 -3.91 1.80 -20.02
C ARG A 223 -4.14 2.27 -21.45
N ALA A 224 -3.22 3.06 -22.01
CA ALA A 224 -3.34 3.63 -23.35
C ALA A 224 -3.08 2.63 -24.48
N THR A 225 -2.59 1.43 -24.18
CA THR A 225 -2.15 0.44 -25.18
C THR A 225 -3.26 -0.22 -26.00
N GLY A 226 -4.53 -0.11 -25.59
CA GLY A 226 -5.66 -0.77 -26.26
C GLY A 226 -5.70 -2.30 -26.08
N ARG A 227 -4.86 -2.88 -25.21
CA ARG A 227 -4.87 -4.32 -24.91
C ARG A 227 -6.22 -4.75 -24.34
N ALA A 228 -6.72 -5.92 -24.74
CA ALA A 228 -8.03 -6.42 -24.34
C ALA A 228 -8.23 -6.54 -22.82
N TYR A 229 -7.15 -6.76 -22.06
CA TYR A 229 -7.19 -6.80 -20.60
C TYR A 229 -7.13 -5.43 -19.92
N ALA A 230 -6.78 -4.34 -20.62
CA ALA A 230 -6.60 -3.01 -20.03
C ALA A 230 -7.86 -2.48 -19.30
N PRO A 231 -9.11 -2.74 -19.75
CA PRO A 231 -10.32 -2.40 -19.00
C PRO A 231 -10.50 -3.22 -17.70
N LEU A 232 -9.89 -4.41 -17.62
CA LEU A 232 -9.96 -5.29 -16.44
C LEU A 232 -8.91 -4.92 -15.38
N LEU A 233 -7.83 -4.26 -15.79
CA LEU A 233 -6.78 -3.82 -14.87
C LEU A 233 -7.30 -2.78 -13.88
N ARG A 234 -6.77 -2.85 -12.66
CA ARG A 234 -6.97 -1.87 -11.59
C ARG A 234 -5.66 -1.23 -11.19
N TYR A 235 -5.75 0.03 -10.81
CA TYR A 235 -4.61 0.78 -10.32
C TYR A 235 -4.37 0.45 -8.85
N GLY A 236 -3.10 0.30 -8.49
CA GLY A 236 -2.68 0.24 -7.10
C GLY A 236 -1.30 0.86 -6.92
N ASP A 237 -1.05 1.33 -5.70
CA ASP A 237 0.23 1.90 -5.32
C ASP A 237 0.55 1.68 -3.85
N TYR A 238 1.72 2.14 -3.43
CA TYR A 238 2.20 2.03 -2.05
C TYR A 238 1.84 3.26 -1.20
N GLY A 239 0.90 4.07 -1.68
CA GLY A 239 0.46 5.28 -1.00
C GLY A 239 1.59 6.28 -0.76
N VAL A 240 1.63 6.82 0.46
CA VAL A 240 2.58 7.88 0.85
C VAL A 240 3.86 7.36 1.50
N GLN A 241 4.26 6.13 1.17
CA GLN A 241 5.49 5.52 1.68
C GLN A 241 6.22 4.76 0.55
N PRO A 242 7.57 4.70 0.60
CA PRO A 242 8.29 3.87 -0.35
C PRO A 242 7.96 2.38 -0.13
N PRO A 243 7.98 1.53 -1.17
CA PRO A 243 7.72 0.09 -1.03
C PRO A 243 8.57 -0.59 0.05
N SER A 244 9.81 -0.13 0.24
CA SER A 244 10.72 -0.62 1.29
C SER A 244 10.24 -0.39 2.73
N ALA A 245 9.26 0.49 2.96
CA ALA A 245 8.70 0.74 4.29
C ALA A 245 7.89 -0.45 4.84
N LEU A 246 7.35 -1.31 3.96
CA LEU A 246 6.56 -2.47 4.37
C LEU A 246 7.37 -3.50 5.18
N GLY A 247 8.64 -3.67 4.83
CA GLY A 247 9.56 -4.62 5.46
C GLY A 247 10.34 -4.06 6.64
N GLN A 248 10.05 -2.85 7.09
CA GLN A 248 10.72 -2.30 8.28
C GLN A 248 10.18 -2.99 9.52
N ASP A 249 11.05 -3.45 10.41
CA ASP A 249 10.65 -4.09 11.68
C ASP A 249 9.78 -3.13 12.53
N PRO A 250 8.63 -3.60 13.07
CA PRO A 250 7.76 -2.81 13.94
C PRO A 250 8.35 -2.49 15.33
N ALA A 251 9.46 -3.09 15.76
CA ALA A 251 9.99 -2.94 17.13
C ALA A 251 11.37 -2.23 17.26
N PRO A 252 11.60 -1.50 18.37
CA PRO A 252 12.36 -0.26 18.38
C PRO A 252 13.48 -0.28 19.43
N GLY A 253 14.70 -0.67 19.04
CA GLY A 253 15.89 -0.44 19.88
C GLY A 253 16.38 1.02 19.86
N ARG A 254 15.96 1.82 18.87
CA ARG A 254 16.32 3.24 18.79
C ARG A 254 15.32 4.09 19.57
N LYS A 255 15.61 4.30 20.85
CA LYS A 255 15.04 5.46 21.57
C LYS A 255 15.51 6.73 20.84
N GLY A 256 14.54 7.53 20.38
CA GLY A 256 14.80 8.75 19.63
C GLY A 256 14.98 8.49 18.13
N GLY A 257 13.87 8.50 17.39
CA GLY A 257 13.93 8.67 15.94
C GLY A 257 14.60 10.00 15.55
N PRO A 258 14.77 10.28 14.24
CA PRO A 258 15.33 11.54 13.80
C PRO A 258 14.58 12.73 14.45
N PRO A 259 15.28 13.86 14.70
CA PRO A 259 14.65 15.08 15.23
C PRO A 259 13.68 15.73 14.21
N TRP A 260 13.48 15.09 13.06
CA TRP A 260 12.64 15.53 11.97
C TRP A 260 11.78 14.38 11.43
N SER A 261 10.73 14.74 10.69
CA SER A 261 9.94 13.84 9.86
C SER A 261 9.44 14.60 8.63
N VAL A 262 8.43 14.06 7.96
CA VAL A 262 7.84 14.70 6.78
C VAL A 262 6.32 14.77 6.87
N LEU A 263 5.77 15.94 6.52
CA LEU A 263 4.42 16.06 5.98
C LEU A 263 4.46 15.69 4.50
N ARG A 264 3.40 15.04 4.04
CA ARG A 264 3.31 14.44 2.71
C ARG A 264 2.04 14.94 2.03
N TYR A 265 2.14 15.28 0.76
CA TYR A 265 0.99 15.69 -0.04
C TYR A 265 1.10 15.13 -1.45
N THR A 266 0.06 14.47 -1.93
CA THR A 266 -0.01 13.97 -3.31
C THR A 266 -0.69 15.01 -4.20
N THR A 267 -0.08 15.36 -5.31
CA THR A 267 -0.64 16.18 -6.40
C THR A 267 -0.95 15.29 -7.62
N ALA A 268 -1.35 15.89 -8.75
CA ALA A 268 -1.58 15.16 -9.99
C ALA A 268 -0.33 14.49 -10.55
N SER A 269 0.82 15.15 -10.44
CA SER A 269 2.08 14.72 -11.05
C SER A 269 3.18 14.40 -10.05
N SER A 270 3.01 14.76 -8.77
CA SER A 270 4.09 14.65 -7.78
C SER A 270 3.65 14.29 -6.36
N TYR A 271 4.64 13.88 -5.58
CA TYR A 271 4.63 13.77 -4.13
C TYR A 271 5.45 14.92 -3.57
N LEU A 272 4.81 15.76 -2.74
CA LEU A 272 5.47 16.83 -2.02
C LEU A 272 5.76 16.39 -0.59
N LEU A 273 6.99 16.65 -0.16
CA LEU A 273 7.48 16.33 1.17
C LEU A 273 7.96 17.61 1.82
N PHE A 274 7.44 17.91 3.00
CA PHE A 274 7.84 19.07 3.78
C PHE A 274 8.43 18.62 5.11
N LYS A 275 9.63 19.12 5.42
CA LYS A 275 10.31 18.80 6.68
C LYS A 275 9.48 19.29 7.85
N THR A 276 9.29 18.40 8.83
CA THR A 276 8.74 18.72 10.14
C THR A 276 9.74 18.39 11.22
N LEU A 277 9.60 19.00 12.39
CA LEU A 277 10.38 18.69 13.58
C LEU A 277 9.57 17.82 14.54
N THR A 278 10.22 16.79 15.10
CA THR A 278 9.59 15.90 16.09
C THR A 278 9.74 16.42 17.52
N ARG A 279 10.69 17.33 17.74
CA ARG A 279 11.04 17.93 19.04
C ARG A 279 11.72 19.29 18.85
N GLY A 280 11.94 20.02 19.94
CA GLY A 280 12.64 21.31 19.94
C GLY A 280 11.70 22.53 19.98
N PRO A 281 12.24 23.72 20.30
CA PRO A 281 11.47 24.94 20.54
C PRO A 281 10.71 25.40 19.28
N ASP A 282 11.30 25.25 18.10
CA ASP A 282 10.71 25.71 16.83
C ASP A 282 9.68 24.73 16.23
N ARG A 283 9.42 23.60 16.90
CA ARG A 283 8.57 22.53 16.37
C ARG A 283 7.21 23.03 15.89
N ILE A 284 6.55 23.87 16.69
CA ILE A 284 5.20 24.36 16.36
C ILE A 284 5.27 25.25 15.11
N ALA A 285 6.17 26.24 15.12
CA ALA A 285 6.31 27.18 14.02
C ALA A 285 6.70 26.49 12.70
N VAL A 286 7.68 25.58 12.72
CA VAL A 286 8.12 24.84 11.53
C VAL A 286 7.01 23.95 10.97
N ASN A 287 6.32 23.20 11.84
CA ASN A 287 5.30 22.25 11.37
C ASN A 287 4.05 22.94 10.83
N ARG A 288 3.59 24.02 11.49
CA ARG A 288 2.50 24.86 10.95
C ARG A 288 2.93 25.57 9.67
N GLY A 289 4.18 26.00 9.59
CA GLY A 289 4.78 26.55 8.37
C GLY A 289 4.75 25.56 7.20
N ALA A 290 5.12 24.30 7.44
CA ALA A 290 5.03 23.22 6.46
C ALA A 290 3.58 22.97 6.00
N ALA A 291 2.61 22.93 6.94
CA ALA A 291 1.19 22.81 6.60
C ALA A 291 0.70 24.02 5.78
N ARG A 292 1.09 25.25 6.12
CA ARG A 292 0.76 26.46 5.36
C ARG A 292 1.30 26.44 3.93
N ARG A 293 2.49 25.85 3.72
CA ARG A 293 3.04 25.69 2.37
C ARG A 293 2.14 24.78 1.53
N ILE A 294 1.62 23.70 2.12
CA ILE A 294 0.66 22.80 1.46
C ILE A 294 -0.65 23.51 1.17
N THR A 295 -1.26 24.19 2.14
CA THR A 295 -2.59 24.82 1.99
C THR A 295 -2.60 26.01 1.02
N ARG A 296 -1.43 26.53 0.64
CA ARG A 296 -1.26 27.61 -0.35
C ARG A 296 -0.99 27.10 -1.77
N LEU A 297 -0.83 25.79 -1.96
CA LEU A 297 -0.68 25.21 -3.29
C LEU A 297 -1.97 25.40 -4.10
N PRO A 298 -1.89 25.72 -5.40
CA PRO A 298 -3.05 25.68 -6.29
C PRO A 298 -3.77 24.31 -6.28
N GLU A 299 -3.04 23.23 -6.04
CA GLU A 299 -3.53 21.86 -5.97
C GLU A 299 -4.14 21.48 -4.62
N PHE A 300 -4.13 22.39 -3.63
CA PHE A 300 -4.77 22.14 -2.35
C PHE A 300 -6.29 22.04 -2.52
N ARG A 301 -6.87 20.89 -2.14
CA ARG A 301 -8.27 20.57 -2.42
C ARG A 301 -9.27 21.24 -1.48
N GLY A 302 -8.79 21.95 -0.47
CA GLY A 302 -9.62 22.59 0.55
C GLY A 302 -10.02 21.63 1.68
N ALA A 303 -10.29 22.21 2.86
CA ALA A 303 -10.64 21.45 4.07
C ALA A 303 -11.85 20.53 3.90
N GLY A 304 -12.77 20.88 3.00
CA GLY A 304 -13.97 20.08 2.71
C GLY A 304 -13.70 18.80 1.92
N ALA A 305 -12.50 18.57 1.37
CA ALA A 305 -12.21 17.41 0.52
C ALA A 305 -11.92 16.10 1.30
N GLY A 306 -11.91 16.14 2.63
CA GLY A 306 -11.81 14.96 3.50
C GLY A 306 -11.07 15.25 4.81
N GLU A 307 -11.09 14.30 5.75
CA GLU A 307 -10.46 14.47 7.07
C GLU A 307 -8.96 14.82 7.01
N GLY A 308 -8.23 14.31 6.01
CA GLY A 308 -6.81 14.62 5.83
C GLY A 308 -6.55 16.08 5.44
N GLU A 309 -7.40 16.63 4.56
CA GLU A 309 -7.32 18.02 4.08
C GLU A 309 -7.78 19.00 5.17
N ALA A 310 -8.84 18.64 5.90
CA ALA A 310 -9.29 19.39 7.08
C ALA A 310 -8.19 19.49 8.14
N TRP A 311 -7.57 18.36 8.48
CA TRP A 311 -6.46 18.34 9.46
C TRP A 311 -5.28 19.23 9.03
N LEU A 312 -4.91 19.22 7.74
CA LEU A 312 -3.86 20.10 7.21
C LEU A 312 -4.23 21.58 7.33
N SER A 313 -5.48 21.93 7.03
CA SER A 313 -6.01 23.28 7.20
C SER A 313 -5.97 23.74 8.67
N ASP A 314 -6.41 22.89 9.59
CA ASP A 314 -6.40 23.20 11.03
C ASP A 314 -4.98 23.34 11.58
N CYS A 315 -4.07 22.48 11.12
CA CYS A 315 -2.65 22.57 11.46
C CYS A 315 -2.05 23.89 10.94
N ALA A 316 -2.34 24.29 9.70
CA ALA A 316 -1.84 25.52 9.09
C ALA A 316 -2.33 26.80 9.81
N ASN A 317 -3.58 26.79 10.27
CA ASN A 317 -4.28 27.97 10.80
C ASN A 317 -4.30 28.08 12.33
N GLY A 318 -3.95 27.03 13.07
CA GLY A 318 -3.92 27.12 14.54
C GLY A 318 -2.79 28.01 15.08
N PRO A 319 -2.87 28.38 16.38
CA PRO A 319 -1.97 29.36 16.98
C PRO A 319 -0.53 28.86 17.13
N LEU A 320 0.44 29.77 17.00
CA LEU A 320 1.87 29.43 17.14
C LEU A 320 2.30 29.16 18.59
N SER A 321 1.49 29.57 19.56
CA SER A 321 1.74 29.41 21.00
C SER A 321 1.31 28.05 21.55
N THR A 322 0.49 27.28 20.83
CA THR A 322 -0.01 25.98 21.30
C THR A 322 0.35 24.84 20.35
N GLY A 323 0.75 23.72 20.94
CA GLY A 323 1.09 22.49 20.21
C GLY A 323 -0.13 21.67 19.76
N GLU A 324 -1.33 22.07 20.16
CA GLU A 324 -2.59 21.42 19.78
C GLU A 324 -2.82 21.51 18.26
N GLY A 325 -3.28 20.42 17.65
CA GLY A 325 -3.51 20.34 16.20
C GLY A 325 -2.26 20.18 15.33
N VAL A 326 -1.04 20.34 15.87
CA VAL A 326 0.21 20.17 15.10
C VAL A 326 0.50 18.70 14.79
N GLY A 327 0.02 17.78 15.64
CA GLY A 327 0.22 16.34 15.51
C GLY A 327 1.68 15.88 15.66
N GLY A 328 1.90 14.57 15.59
CA GLY A 328 3.22 13.95 15.53
C GLY A 328 3.38 13.06 14.30
N PRO A 329 4.49 12.29 14.21
CA PRO A 329 4.76 11.43 13.05
C PRO A 329 3.63 10.48 12.66
N ARG A 330 2.87 9.98 13.64
CA ARG A 330 1.72 9.08 13.40
C ARG A 330 0.56 9.83 12.75
N GLU A 331 0.22 11.02 13.25
CA GLU A 331 -0.82 11.88 12.69
C GLU A 331 -0.47 12.35 11.28
N TRP A 332 0.79 12.75 11.04
CA TRP A 332 1.27 13.19 9.73
C TRP A 332 1.18 12.08 8.68
N LEU A 333 1.54 10.84 9.07
CA LEU A 333 1.42 9.70 8.20
C LEU A 333 -0.04 9.29 7.96
N ARG A 334 -0.90 9.39 8.98
CA ARG A 334 -2.35 9.17 8.84
C ARG A 334 -2.99 10.19 7.89
N ALA A 335 -2.67 11.48 8.05
CA ALA A 335 -3.18 12.55 7.20
C ALA A 335 -2.73 12.37 5.74
N GLY A 336 -1.46 12.04 5.51
CA GLY A 336 -0.95 11.73 4.17
C GLY A 336 -1.68 10.54 3.53
N ASN A 337 -1.89 9.44 4.26
CA ASN A 337 -2.66 8.30 3.75
C ASN A 337 -4.11 8.68 3.41
N LEU A 338 -4.79 9.42 4.29
CA LEU A 338 -6.16 9.88 4.05
C LEU A 338 -6.24 10.73 2.77
N GLN A 339 -5.40 11.75 2.68
CA GLN A 339 -5.36 12.66 1.54
C GLN A 339 -5.07 11.92 0.24
N HIS A 340 -4.07 11.05 0.24
CA HIS A 340 -3.69 10.28 -0.92
C HIS A 340 -4.79 9.34 -1.40
N MET A 341 -5.36 8.51 -0.51
CA MET A 341 -6.41 7.56 -0.88
C MET A 341 -7.67 8.26 -1.38
N MET A 342 -8.08 9.37 -0.74
CA MET A 342 -9.19 10.21 -1.22
C MET A 342 -8.91 10.75 -2.61
N TYR A 343 -7.70 11.26 -2.84
CA TYR A 343 -7.32 11.84 -4.11
C TYR A 343 -7.28 10.81 -5.25
N VAL A 344 -6.63 9.66 -5.02
CA VAL A 344 -6.47 8.63 -6.05
C VAL A 344 -7.83 8.09 -6.50
N VAL A 345 -8.75 7.78 -5.58
CA VAL A 345 -10.09 7.31 -5.95
C VAL A 345 -10.79 8.30 -6.87
N ARG A 346 -10.79 9.59 -6.51
CA ARG A 346 -11.41 10.66 -7.31
C ARG A 346 -10.70 10.96 -8.63
N SER A 347 -9.48 10.47 -8.79
CA SER A 347 -8.69 10.66 -10.02
C SER A 347 -8.81 9.48 -10.98
N LEU A 348 -9.41 8.37 -10.54
CA LEU A 348 -9.63 7.19 -11.38
C LEU A 348 -10.97 7.28 -12.11
N PRO A 349 -11.06 6.77 -13.35
CA PRO A 349 -12.32 6.73 -14.08
C PRO A 349 -13.42 5.98 -13.30
N GLY A 350 -14.54 6.64 -13.05
CA GLY A 350 -15.70 6.09 -12.33
C GLY A 350 -15.67 6.24 -10.81
N GLY A 351 -14.71 6.97 -10.25
CA GLY A 351 -14.59 7.28 -8.82
C GLY A 351 -15.06 8.67 -8.41
#